data_AF-A0A7S2F659-F1
#
_entry.id   AF-A0A7S2F659-F1
#
_cell.length_a   1.000
_cell.length_b   1.000
_cell.length_c   1.000
_cell.angle_alpha   90.00
_cell.angle_beta   90.00
_cell.angle_gamma   90.00
#
_symmetry.space_group_name_H-M   'P 1'
#
loop_
_entity.id
_entity.type
_entity.pdbx_description
1 polymer ?
#
loop_
_entity_poly.entity_id
_entity_poly.type
_entity_poly.pdbx_seq_one_letter_code
_entity_poly.pdbx_strand_id
1 'polypeptide(L)'
;VVLPLYLPKLVIAGIVLGPVRFGALLIFKTDLSGDVGEFLTHWGFEFVLLPIYLLAAVILRNWGKERGAIRHAVKRFDIRTAACFHESDRQLVQGNIIEFMKDFNFVSHSASNDEALTAFNDLVHRKVPGALVASLGRTGVPCVFLCPLIISSLGRALDASTAMIYHKAPICPT
;
A
#
# COMPACT_ATOMS: atom_id res chain seq x y z
N VAL A 1 -4.67 15.08 -12.44
CA VAL A 1 -5.01 13.78 -11.83
C VAL A 1 -3.72 12.99 -11.71
N VAL A 2 -3.17 12.85 -10.50
CA VAL A 2 -1.93 12.09 -10.26
C VAL A 2 -2.33 10.66 -9.91
N LEU A 3 -2.10 9.72 -10.83
CA LEU A 3 -2.31 8.29 -10.57
C LEU A 3 -1.22 7.79 -9.60
N PRO A 4 -1.55 7.03 -8.54
CA PRO A 4 -0.57 6.37 -7.70
C PRO A 4 0.08 5.22 -8.49
N LEU A 5 1.16 5.55 -9.21
CA LEU A 5 1.96 4.65 -10.04
C LEU A 5 2.65 3.50 -9.29
N TYR A 6 2.52 3.41 -7.96
CA TYR A 6 3.26 2.44 -7.14
C TYR A 6 2.53 1.11 -6.93
N LEU A 7 1.20 1.07 -6.92
CA LEU A 7 0.46 -0.19 -6.77
C LEU A 7 0.58 -1.14 -7.99
N PRO A 8 0.52 -0.65 -9.25
CA PRO A 8 0.71 -1.50 -10.42
C PRO A 8 2.09 -2.14 -10.40
N LYS A 9 3.14 -1.41 -10.00
CA LYS A 9 4.52 -1.91 -10.02
C LYS A 9 4.75 -3.06 -9.04
N LEU A 10 4.12 -3.03 -7.86
CA LEU A 10 4.28 -4.07 -6.84
C LEU A 10 3.52 -5.35 -7.19
N VAL A 11 2.32 -5.19 -7.77
CA VAL A 11 1.52 -6.31 -8.30
C VAL A 11 2.19 -6.89 -9.55
N ILE A 12 2.67 -6.06 -10.48
CA ILE A 12 3.43 -6.49 -11.65
C ILE A 12 4.73 -7.20 -11.23
N ALA A 13 5.45 -6.69 -10.23
CA ALA A 13 6.64 -7.35 -9.71
C ALA A 13 6.31 -8.75 -9.14
N GLY A 14 5.24 -8.90 -8.37
CA GLY A 14 4.80 -10.21 -7.88
C GLY A 14 4.36 -11.16 -9.01
N ILE A 15 3.63 -10.66 -10.01
CA ILE A 15 3.19 -11.41 -11.18
C ILE A 15 4.36 -11.81 -12.08
N VAL A 16 5.44 -11.02 -12.14
CA VAL A 16 6.64 -11.32 -12.92
C VAL A 16 7.59 -12.25 -12.15
N LEU A 17 7.73 -12.08 -10.83
CA LEU A 17 8.61 -12.90 -9.99
C LEU A 17 8.11 -14.35 -9.84
N GLY A 18 6.80 -14.59 -9.89
CA GLY A 18 6.22 -15.94 -9.79
C GLY A 18 6.61 -16.87 -10.96
N PRO A 19 6.42 -16.47 -12.22
CA PRO A 19 6.87 -17.21 -13.39
C PRO A 19 8.39 -17.32 -13.48
N VAL A 20 9.13 -16.31 -13.06
CA VAL A 20 10.61 -16.38 -12.99
C VAL A 20 11.06 -17.42 -11.96
N ARG A 21 10.40 -17.49 -10.79
CA ARG A 21 10.60 -18.57 -9.80
C ARG A 21 10.32 -19.94 -10.41
N PHE A 22 9.21 -20.07 -11.14
CA PHE A 22 8.82 -21.33 -11.77
C PHE A 22 9.81 -21.75 -12.86
N GLY A 23 10.24 -20.82 -13.72
CA GLY A 23 11.22 -21.06 -14.77
C GLY A 23 12.61 -21.40 -14.23
N ALA A 24 13.08 -20.70 -13.19
CA ALA A 24 14.37 -20.99 -12.55
C ALA A 24 14.38 -22.38 -11.91
N LEU A 25 13.29 -22.79 -11.25
CA LEU A 25 13.15 -24.14 -10.69
C LEU A 25 13.21 -25.22 -11.78
N LEU A 26 12.62 -24.97 -12.96
CA LEU A 26 12.67 -25.91 -14.07
C LEU A 26 14.06 -26.03 -14.70
N ILE A 27 14.79 -24.91 -14.84
CA ILE A 27 16.12 -24.87 -15.47
C ILE A 27 17.20 -25.43 -14.54
N PHE A 28 17.16 -25.11 -13.24
CA PHE A 28 18.19 -25.59 -12.30
C PHE A 28 18.04 -27.08 -11.94
N LYS A 29 16.81 -27.62 -11.99
CA LYS A 29 16.57 -29.04 -11.73
C LYS A 29 17.19 -29.95 -12.79
N THR A 30 17.47 -29.43 -13.99
CA THR A 30 18.05 -30.23 -15.07
C THR A 30 19.58 -30.28 -15.07
N ASP A 31 20.27 -29.43 -14.31
CA ASP A 31 21.72 -29.23 -14.48
C ASP A 31 22.57 -29.52 -13.21
N LEU A 32 21.98 -29.53 -12.01
CA LEU A 32 22.67 -29.93 -10.78
C LEU A 32 22.12 -31.26 -10.24
N SER A 33 22.77 -32.37 -10.58
CA SER A 33 22.42 -33.73 -10.14
C SER A 33 23.00 -34.10 -8.75
N GLY A 34 23.06 -33.15 -7.81
CA GLY A 34 23.67 -33.35 -6.49
C GLY A 34 22.90 -32.72 -5.33
N ASP A 35 23.12 -33.28 -4.13
CA ASP A 35 22.49 -32.91 -2.83
C ASP A 35 22.62 -31.40 -2.51
N VAL A 36 23.67 -30.73 -3.02
CA VAL A 36 23.93 -29.28 -2.87
C VAL A 36 23.01 -28.43 -3.76
N GLY A 37 22.60 -28.94 -4.93
CA GLY A 37 21.74 -28.24 -5.88
C GLY A 37 20.30 -28.14 -5.40
N GLU A 38 19.77 -29.21 -4.80
CA GLU A 38 18.46 -29.20 -4.15
C GLU A 38 18.44 -28.23 -2.96
N PHE A 39 19.51 -28.22 -2.15
CA PHE A 39 19.62 -27.27 -1.04
C PHE A 39 19.63 -25.81 -1.50
N LEU A 40 20.47 -25.47 -2.50
CA LEU A 40 20.58 -24.10 -3.02
C LEU A 40 19.30 -23.62 -3.72
N THR A 41 18.63 -24.49 -4.46
CA THR A 41 17.37 -24.14 -5.16
C THR A 41 16.20 -23.96 -4.20
N HIS A 42 16.12 -24.75 -3.12
CA HIS A 42 15.02 -24.63 -2.15
C HIS A 42 15.23 -23.47 -1.17
N TRP A 43 16.41 -23.36 -0.57
CA TRP A 43 16.66 -22.38 0.48
C TRP A 43 17.12 -21.03 -0.05
N GLY A 44 18.00 -21.03 -1.06
CA GLY A 44 18.58 -19.79 -1.60
C GLY A 44 17.52 -18.82 -2.10
N PHE A 45 16.44 -19.34 -2.70
CA PHE A 45 15.36 -18.51 -3.22
C PHE A 45 14.49 -17.88 -2.12
N GLU A 46 14.18 -18.62 -1.05
CA GLU A 46 13.42 -18.09 0.10
C GLU A 46 14.22 -17.01 0.83
N PHE A 47 15.54 -17.18 0.99
CA PHE A 47 16.40 -16.14 1.55
C PHE A 47 16.45 -14.87 0.69
N VAL A 48 16.32 -14.97 -0.64
CA VAL A 48 16.26 -13.81 -1.54
C VAL A 48 14.89 -13.12 -1.50
N LEU A 49 13.79 -13.88 -1.38
CA LEU A 49 12.45 -13.29 -1.33
C LEU A 49 12.09 -12.68 0.03
N LEU A 50 12.60 -13.24 1.13
CA LEU A 50 12.34 -12.74 2.48
C LEU A 50 12.60 -11.22 2.63
N PRO A 51 13.77 -10.66 2.25
CA PRO A 51 14.01 -9.22 2.35
C PRO A 51 13.07 -8.40 1.46
N ILE A 52 12.63 -8.93 0.31
CA ILE A 52 11.66 -8.28 -0.57
C ILE A 52 10.30 -8.20 0.12
N TYR A 53 9.84 -9.28 0.77
CA TYR A 53 8.60 -9.28 1.53
C TYR A 53 8.66 -8.33 2.74
N LEU A 54 9.78 -8.31 3.47
CA LEU A 54 9.99 -7.39 4.58
C LEU A 54 9.98 -5.93 4.10
N LEU A 55 10.68 -5.62 3.02
CA LEU A 55 10.68 -4.29 2.42
C LEU A 55 9.26 -3.88 1.97
N ALA A 56 8.54 -4.77 1.29
CA ALA A 56 7.17 -4.53 0.88
C ALA A 56 6.25 -4.26 2.09
N ALA A 57 6.39 -5.03 3.17
CA ALA A 57 5.64 -4.82 4.41
C ALA A 57 5.95 -3.45 5.04
N VAL A 58 7.22 -3.02 5.06
CA VAL A 58 7.62 -1.70 5.55
C VAL A 58 7.02 -0.57 4.70
N ILE A 59 7.11 -0.68 3.37
CA ILE A 59 6.53 0.29 2.43
C ILE A 59 5.02 0.40 2.63
N LEU A 60 4.32 -0.73 2.67
CA LEU A 60 2.87 -0.77 2.87
C LEU A 60 2.47 -0.20 4.24
N ARG A 61 3.25 -0.46 5.29
CA ARG A 61 3.00 0.08 6.63
C ARG A 61 3.18 1.60 6.67
N ASN A 62 4.25 2.11 6.08
CA ASN A 62 4.50 3.56 6.00
C ASN A 62 3.42 4.25 5.18
N TRP A 63 3.04 3.65 4.05
CA TRP A 63 1.95 4.17 3.23
C TRP A 63 0.61 4.17 3.98
N GLY A 64 0.32 3.13 4.76
CA GLY A 64 -0.85 3.08 5.63
C GLY A 64 -0.88 4.23 6.66
N LYS A 65 0.27 4.54 7.27
CA LYS A 65 0.42 5.67 8.19
C LYS A 65 0.19 7.01 7.50
N GLU A 66 0.79 7.23 6.32
CA GLU A 66 0.61 8.46 5.54
C GLU A 66 -0.85 8.67 5.14
N ARG A 67 -1.55 7.62 4.68
CA ARG A 67 -3.00 7.69 4.39
C ARG A 67 -3.81 8.02 5.64
N GLY A 68 -3.44 7.46 6.79
CA GLY A 68 -4.04 7.79 8.08
C GLY A 68 -3.86 9.28 8.43
N ALA A 69 -2.66 9.80 8.25
CA ALA A 69 -2.33 11.21 8.49
C ALA A 69 -3.11 12.15 7.56
N ILE A 70 -3.17 11.86 6.25
CA ILE A 70 -3.97 12.66 5.28
C ILE A 70 -5.45 12.63 5.66
N ARG A 71 -6.01 11.45 6.00
CA ARG A 71 -7.41 11.34 6.41
C ARG A 71 -7.70 12.17 7.66
N HIS A 72 -6.79 12.14 8.63
CA HIS A 72 -6.90 12.94 9.84
C HIS A 72 -6.78 14.45 9.56
N ALA A 73 -5.87 14.85 8.67
CA ALA A 73 -5.70 16.24 8.23
C ALA A 73 -6.97 16.76 7.54
N VAL A 74 -7.56 15.99 6.61
CA VAL A 74 -8.82 16.35 5.95
C VAL A 74 -9.96 16.48 6.97
N LYS A 75 -10.02 15.59 7.97
CA LYS A 75 -11.05 15.63 9.02
C LYS A 75 -10.95 16.87 9.93
N ARG A 76 -9.75 17.44 10.04
CA ARG A 76 -9.47 18.65 10.84
C ARG A 76 -9.32 19.90 9.98
N PHE A 77 -9.54 19.79 8.67
CA PHE A 77 -9.38 20.91 7.76
C PHE A 77 -10.41 22.00 8.07
N ASP A 78 -9.95 23.23 8.18
CA ASP A 78 -10.76 24.44 8.24
C ASP A 78 -10.05 25.54 7.45
N ILE A 79 -10.73 26.09 6.44
CA ILE A 79 -10.20 27.16 5.60
C ILE A 79 -9.81 28.41 6.39
N ARG A 80 -10.42 28.67 7.56
CA ARG A 80 -10.09 29.82 8.40
C ARG A 80 -8.71 29.72 9.03
N THR A 81 -8.26 28.51 9.33
CA THR A 81 -6.97 28.21 9.98
C THR A 81 -5.96 27.57 9.04
N ALA A 82 -6.35 27.31 7.78
CA ALA A 82 -5.46 26.76 6.77
C ALA A 82 -4.23 27.66 6.57
N ALA A 83 -3.06 27.04 6.43
CA ALA A 83 -1.83 27.77 6.13
C ALA A 83 -1.87 28.28 4.68
N CYS A 84 -1.65 29.58 4.49
CA CYS A 84 -1.43 30.18 3.19
C CYS A 84 0.07 30.27 2.91
N PHE A 85 0.48 30.25 1.64
CA PHE A 85 1.89 30.44 1.27
C PHE A 85 2.38 31.83 1.68
N HIS A 86 1.58 32.85 1.41
CA HIS A 86 1.67 34.17 2.02
C HIS A 86 0.38 34.49 2.77
N GLU A 87 0.51 34.97 4.00
CA GLU A 87 -0.64 35.26 4.86
C GLU A 87 -1.49 36.43 4.32
N SER A 88 -0.88 37.32 3.55
CA SER A 88 -1.57 38.37 2.79
C SER A 88 -2.63 37.82 1.83
N ASP A 89 -2.45 36.61 1.34
CA ASP A 89 -3.33 36.00 0.35
C ASP A 89 -4.59 35.40 0.99
N ARG A 90 -4.66 35.29 2.33
CA ARG A 90 -5.78 34.63 3.02
C ARG A 90 -7.12 35.28 2.66
N GLN A 91 -7.19 36.61 2.70
CA GLN A 91 -8.42 37.34 2.39
C GLN A 91 -8.86 37.13 0.94
N LEU A 92 -7.91 37.16 0.00
CA LEU A 92 -8.18 36.91 -1.42
C LEU A 92 -8.68 35.48 -1.65
N VAL A 93 -8.02 34.48 -1.07
CA VAL A 93 -8.41 33.06 -1.19
C VAL A 93 -9.79 32.83 -0.58
N GLN A 94 -10.08 33.38 0.60
CA GLN A 94 -11.40 33.27 1.23
C GLN A 94 -12.47 33.98 0.40
N GLY A 95 -12.18 35.17 -0.14
CA GLY A 95 -13.09 35.88 -1.06
C GLY A 95 -13.47 35.03 -2.27
N ASN A 96 -12.47 34.47 -2.96
CA ASN A 96 -12.70 33.59 -4.11
C ASN A 96 -13.52 32.34 -3.75
N ILE A 97 -13.31 31.77 -2.56
CA ILE A 97 -14.10 30.63 -2.08
C ILE A 97 -15.55 31.05 -1.82
N ILE A 98 -15.78 32.22 -1.22
CA ILE A 98 -17.13 32.73 -0.95
C ILE A 98 -17.88 32.95 -2.26
N GLU A 99 -17.25 33.60 -3.25
CA GLU A 99 -17.81 33.80 -4.58
C GLU A 99 -18.14 32.45 -5.25
N PHE A 100 -17.19 31.51 -5.24
CA PHE A 100 -17.41 30.15 -5.74
C PHE A 100 -18.60 29.45 -5.07
N MET A 101 -18.74 29.54 -3.75
CA MET A 101 -19.84 28.88 -3.04
C MET A 101 -21.20 29.48 -3.39
N LYS A 102 -21.26 30.80 -3.65
CA LYS A 102 -22.48 31.50 -4.07
C LYS A 102 -22.82 31.22 -5.54
N ASP A 103 -21.86 31.36 -6.44
CA ASP A 103 -22.05 31.21 -7.88
C ASP A 103 -22.49 29.81 -8.29
N PHE A 104 -21.99 28.79 -7.58
CA PHE A 104 -22.40 27.39 -7.79
C PHE A 104 -23.63 26.97 -6.97
N ASN A 105 -24.32 27.93 -6.33
CA ASN A 105 -25.52 27.71 -5.52
C ASN A 105 -25.34 26.68 -4.39
N PHE A 106 -24.13 26.58 -3.83
CA PHE A 106 -23.92 25.77 -2.62
C PHE A 106 -24.44 26.47 -1.36
N VAL A 107 -24.56 27.80 -1.40
CA VAL A 107 -25.21 28.65 -0.40
C VAL A 107 -26.02 29.77 -1.09
N SER A 108 -26.90 30.45 -0.35
CA SER A 108 -27.63 31.62 -0.88
C SER A 108 -26.67 32.76 -1.27
N HIS A 109 -26.99 33.54 -2.31
CA HIS A 109 -26.23 34.76 -2.62
C HIS A 109 -26.25 35.79 -1.47
N SER A 110 -27.32 35.79 -0.67
CA SER A 110 -27.45 36.60 0.55
C SER A 110 -26.78 36.00 1.78
N ALA A 111 -26.19 34.80 1.67
CA ALA A 111 -25.50 34.14 2.78
C ALA A 111 -24.32 34.99 3.26
N SER A 112 -24.08 34.92 4.57
CA SER A 112 -22.92 35.58 5.18
C SER A 112 -21.61 34.93 4.71
N ASN A 113 -20.50 35.68 4.78
CA ASN A 113 -19.19 35.14 4.44
C ASN A 113 -18.82 33.94 5.33
N ASP A 114 -19.19 33.98 6.61
CA ASP A 114 -18.93 32.89 7.54
C ASP A 114 -19.72 31.62 7.19
N GLU A 115 -20.99 31.77 6.81
CA GLU A 115 -21.84 30.68 6.34
C GLU A 115 -21.25 30.01 5.07
N ALA A 116 -20.78 30.82 4.11
CA ALA A 116 -20.17 30.32 2.88
C ALA A 116 -18.87 29.51 3.17
N LEU A 117 -18.00 30.01 4.06
CA LEU A 117 -16.77 29.31 4.44
C LEU A 117 -17.05 28.03 5.24
N THR A 118 -18.09 28.02 6.09
CA THR A 118 -18.55 26.81 6.79
C THR A 118 -19.07 25.76 5.81
N ALA A 119 -19.91 26.17 4.86
CA ALA A 119 -20.42 25.27 3.82
C ALA A 119 -19.29 24.70 2.94
N PHE A 120 -18.22 25.49 2.70
CA PHE A 120 -17.05 25.02 1.98
C PHE A 120 -16.29 23.94 2.78
N ASN A 121 -16.08 24.14 4.08
CA ASN A 121 -15.46 23.12 4.94
C ASN A 121 -16.27 21.80 4.91
N ASP A 122 -17.60 21.89 5.01
CA ASP A 122 -18.49 20.73 4.92
C ASP A 122 -18.43 20.04 3.55
N LEU A 123 -18.29 20.82 2.47
CA LEU A 123 -18.10 20.28 1.13
C LEU A 123 -16.77 19.53 1.03
N VAL A 124 -15.69 20.10 1.55
CA VAL A 124 -14.36 19.47 1.59
C VAL A 124 -14.41 18.17 2.38
N HIS A 125 -14.98 18.16 3.59
CA HIS A 125 -15.07 16.96 4.43
C HIS A 125 -15.89 15.84 3.77
N ARG A 126 -16.91 16.17 2.96
CA ARG A 126 -17.73 15.18 2.24
C ARG A 126 -17.07 14.68 0.96
N LYS A 127 -16.49 15.57 0.15
CA LYS A 127 -16.03 15.25 -1.21
C LYS A 127 -14.57 14.82 -1.27
N VAL A 128 -13.68 15.46 -0.50
CA VAL A 128 -12.24 15.19 -0.57
C VAL A 128 -11.88 13.77 -0.17
N PRO A 129 -12.43 13.16 0.90
CA PRO A 129 -12.14 11.75 1.20
C PRO A 129 -12.50 10.81 0.06
N GLY A 130 -13.64 11.03 -0.60
CA GLY A 130 -14.06 10.26 -1.77
C GLY A 130 -13.12 10.45 -2.96
N ALA A 131 -12.73 11.69 -3.25
CA ALA A 131 -11.77 12.01 -4.31
C ALA A 131 -10.37 11.43 -4.03
N LEU A 132 -9.93 11.43 -2.76
CA LEU A 132 -8.68 10.78 -2.34
C LEU A 132 -8.76 9.26 -2.52
N VAL A 133 -9.89 8.62 -2.21
CA VAL A 133 -10.07 7.19 -2.47
C VAL A 133 -10.09 6.90 -3.98
N ALA A 134 -10.75 7.73 -4.79
CA ALA A 134 -10.80 7.55 -6.23
C ALA A 134 -9.42 7.74 -6.89
N SER A 135 -8.69 8.79 -6.50
CA SER A 135 -7.35 9.08 -7.03
C SER A 135 -6.32 8.07 -6.55
N LEU A 136 -6.30 7.73 -5.26
CA LEU A 136 -5.37 6.75 -4.69
C LEU A 136 -5.77 5.29 -4.98
N GLY A 137 -6.89 5.07 -5.68
CA GLY A 137 -7.49 3.77 -5.94
C GLY A 137 -8.24 3.18 -4.73
N ARG A 138 -9.20 2.29 -5.03
CA ARG A 138 -9.76 1.35 -4.05
C ARG A 138 -8.56 0.61 -3.44
N THR A 139 -8.39 0.81 -2.15
CA THR A 139 -7.28 0.38 -1.31
C THR A 139 -6.71 -0.97 -1.68
N GLY A 140 -5.37 -1.03 -1.75
CA GLY A 140 -4.59 -2.24 -1.99
C GLY A 140 -4.92 -3.36 -1.02
N VAL A 141 -4.42 -4.55 -1.35
CA VAL A 141 -4.57 -5.79 -0.59
C VAL A 141 -4.37 -5.50 0.90
N PRO A 142 -5.42 -5.62 1.74
CA PRO A 142 -5.26 -5.47 3.18
C PRO A 142 -4.06 -6.29 3.68
N CYS A 143 -3.20 -5.70 4.52
CA CYS A 143 -2.04 -6.43 5.05
C CYS A 143 -2.41 -7.77 5.68
N VAL A 144 -3.65 -7.89 6.17
CA VAL A 144 -4.22 -9.15 6.67
C VAL A 144 -4.24 -10.28 5.65
N PHE A 145 -4.17 -10.02 4.34
CA PHE A 145 -4.03 -11.04 3.30
C PHE A 145 -2.58 -11.35 2.95
N LEU A 146 -1.66 -10.41 3.19
CA LEU A 146 -0.21 -10.67 3.08
C LEU A 146 0.27 -11.61 4.18
N CYS A 147 -0.29 -11.50 5.40
CA CYS A 147 0.05 -12.40 6.50
C CYS A 147 -0.17 -13.89 6.18
N PRO A 148 -1.35 -14.35 5.70
CA PRO A 148 -1.56 -15.73 5.31
C PRO A 148 -0.65 -16.18 4.18
N LEU A 149 -0.33 -15.31 3.22
CA LEU A 149 0.61 -15.65 2.14
C LEU A 149 2.01 -15.93 2.68
N ILE A 150 2.49 -15.09 3.60
CA ILE A 150 3.80 -15.25 4.26
C ILE A 150 3.79 -16.48 5.19
N ILE A 151 2.72 -16.69 5.95
CA ILE A 151 2.60 -17.85 6.86
C ILE A 151 2.56 -19.15 6.04
N SER A 152 1.81 -19.17 4.94
CA SER A 152 1.71 -20.35 4.07
C SER A 152 3.02 -20.67 3.34
N SER A 153 3.82 -19.66 2.99
CA SER A 153 5.16 -19.91 2.44
C SER A 153 6.11 -20.43 3.52
N LEU A 154 6.08 -19.85 4.73
CA LEU A 154 6.91 -20.27 5.84
C LEU A 154 6.58 -21.71 6.30
N GLY A 155 5.30 -22.06 6.40
CA GLY A 155 4.86 -23.42 6.76
C GLY A 155 5.37 -24.48 5.78
N ARG A 156 5.25 -24.22 4.47
CA ARG A 156 5.79 -25.13 3.44
C ARG A 156 7.30 -25.31 3.54
N ALA A 157 8.04 -24.24 3.84
CA ALA A 157 9.49 -24.33 4.03
C ALA A 157 9.83 -25.20 5.25
N LEU A 158 9.11 -25.05 6.36
CA LEU A 158 9.31 -25.84 7.58
C LEU A 158 8.95 -27.32 7.38
N ASP A 159 7.85 -27.63 6.68
CA ASP A 159 7.46 -29.01 6.36
C ASP A 159 8.51 -29.69 5.48
N ALA A 160 9.01 -29.00 4.44
CA ALA A 160 10.07 -29.51 3.57
C ALA A 160 11.37 -29.77 4.34
N SER A 161 11.73 -28.88 5.27
CA SER A 161 12.89 -29.03 6.15
C SER A 161 12.76 -30.27 7.02
N THR A 162 11.59 -30.45 7.61
CA THR A 162 11.29 -31.57 8.51
C THR A 162 11.36 -32.89 7.76
N ALA A 163 10.77 -32.97 6.57
CA ALA A 163 10.83 -34.16 5.72
C ALA A 163 12.28 -34.55 5.35
N MET A 164 13.15 -33.57 5.05
CA MET A 164 14.57 -33.84 4.79
C MET A 164 15.32 -34.39 6.01
N ILE A 165 15.02 -33.87 7.21
CA ILE A 165 15.62 -34.37 8.46
C ILE A 165 15.16 -35.81 8.73
N TYR A 166 13.87 -36.10 8.54
CA TYR A 166 13.33 -37.46 8.73
C TYR A 166 13.94 -38.48 7.77
N HIS A 167 14.17 -38.13 6.50
CA HIS A 167 14.77 -39.06 5.53
C HIS A 167 16.28 -39.29 5.73
N LYS A 168 17.01 -38.33 6.30
CA LYS A 168 18.45 -38.46 6.59
C LYS A 168 18.74 -39.11 7.95
N ALA A 169 17.73 -39.33 8.80
CA ALA A 169 17.92 -39.99 10.08
C ALA A 169 18.26 -41.49 9.86
N PRO A 170 19.42 -41.99 10.32
CA PRO A 170 19.77 -43.39 10.19
C PRO A 170 18.78 -44.25 10.99
N ILE A 171 18.21 -45.26 10.34
CA ILE A 171 17.34 -46.24 10.98
C ILE A 171 18.23 -47.03 11.95
N CYS A 172 18.04 -46.86 13.26
CA CYS A 172 18.71 -47.71 14.25
C CYS A 172 18.25 -49.16 14.04
N PRO A 173 19.15 -50.11 13.77
CA PRO A 173 18.79 -51.52 13.75
C PRO A 173 18.46 -51.96 15.18
N THR A 174 17.21 -52.36 15.39
CA THR A 174 16.72 -53.03 16.62
C THR A 174 17.11 -54.50 16.63
#